data_AF-A0A158QYK2-F1
#
_entry.id   AF-A0A158QYK2-F1
#
_cell.length_a   1.000
_cell.length_b   1.000
_cell.length_c   1.000
_cell.angle_alpha   90.00
_cell.angle_beta   90.00
_cell.angle_gamma   90.00
#
_symmetry.space_group_name_H-M   'P 1'
#
loop_
_entity.id
_entity.type
_entity.pdbx_description
1 polymer ?
#
loop_
_entity_poly.entity_id
_entity_poly.type
_entity_poly.pdbx_seq_one_letter_code
_entity_poly.pdbx_strand_id
1 'polypeptide(L)'
;MDSRKTFYCLDVLAWNGIDMSANPFDFRQFMLSSKLQECSEVSQATKQYPYRFLPLPCCKCERALMEEMMRTGFDFELDGLLYYHSGVVYEAGQSPLVGWLKPWMLPEILNVTVPQKFLNENLLQQSSQQFIDAFNVQHNHVSKINRAMEAD
;
A
#
# COMPACT_ATOMS: atom_id res chain seq x y z
N MET A 1 19.07 4.18 8.59
CA MET A 1 19.25 3.14 7.55
C MET A 1 19.08 3.79 6.18
N ASP A 2 19.77 3.34 5.13
CA ASP A 2 19.59 3.90 3.77
C ASP A 2 18.38 3.24 3.10
N SER A 3 17.23 3.93 3.10
CA SER A 3 15.99 3.45 2.47
C SER A 3 16.16 3.18 0.97
N ARG A 4 17.11 3.85 0.31
CA ARG A 4 17.40 3.67 -1.13
C ARG A 4 18.06 2.34 -1.48
N LYS A 5 18.46 1.55 -0.47
CA LYS A 5 19.01 0.19 -0.65
C LYS A 5 18.11 -0.89 -0.04
N THR A 6 16.83 -0.59 0.11
CA THR A 6 15.82 -1.53 0.59
C THR A 6 14.72 -1.67 -0.45
N PHE A 7 14.45 -2.89 -0.88
CA PHE A 7 13.21 -3.25 -1.55
C PHE A 7 12.18 -3.61 -0.49
N TYR A 8 11.14 -2.78 -0.37
CA TYR A 8 9.98 -3.11 0.46
C TYR A 8 9.03 -3.98 -0.36
N CYS A 9 8.93 -5.25 0.01
CA CYS A 9 8.13 -6.23 -0.70
C CYS A 9 6.64 -5.97 -0.43
N LEU A 10 5.91 -5.62 -1.49
CA LEU A 10 4.47 -5.34 -1.44
C LEU A 10 3.62 -6.61 -1.58
N ASP A 11 3.98 -7.51 -2.49
CA ASP A 11 3.22 -8.72 -2.82
C ASP A 11 4.17 -9.83 -3.28
N VAL A 12 3.70 -11.08 -3.32
CA VAL A 12 4.42 -12.23 -3.87
C VAL A 12 3.59 -12.88 -4.97
N LEU A 13 4.08 -12.79 -6.20
CA LEU A 13 3.40 -13.37 -7.37
C LEU A 13 3.88 -14.78 -7.67
N ALA A 14 5.16 -15.05 -7.40
CA ALA A 14 5.73 -16.37 -7.50
C ALA A 14 6.89 -16.52 -6.52
N TRP A 15 7.11 -17.74 -6.02
CA TRP A 15 8.26 -18.05 -5.16
C TRP A 15 8.79 -19.43 -5.50
N ASN A 16 10.09 -19.53 -5.79
CA ASN A 16 10.77 -20.78 -6.13
C ASN A 16 10.05 -21.60 -7.23
N GLY A 17 9.62 -20.93 -8.29
CA GLY A 17 8.91 -21.55 -9.42
C GLY A 17 7.42 -21.86 -9.19
N ILE A 18 6.89 -21.61 -8.00
CA ILE A 18 5.45 -21.76 -7.70
C ILE A 18 4.75 -20.42 -7.97
N ASP A 19 3.81 -20.41 -8.91
CA ASP A 19 2.93 -19.28 -9.17
C ASP A 19 1.88 -19.15 -8.05
N MET A 20 1.75 -17.94 -7.52
CA MET A 20 0.82 -17.57 -6.46
C MET A 20 -0.21 -16.53 -6.89
N SER A 21 -0.13 -16.02 -8.13
CA SER A 21 -0.94 -14.90 -8.63
C SER A 21 -2.45 -15.16 -8.55
N ALA A 22 -2.88 -16.40 -8.77
CA ALA A 22 -4.28 -16.82 -8.70
C ALA A 22 -4.84 -16.98 -7.27
N ASN A 23 -4.00 -16.85 -6.22
CA ASN A 23 -4.47 -16.92 -4.84
C ASN A 23 -4.97 -15.56 -4.35
N PRO A 24 -5.89 -15.50 -3.37
CA PRO A 24 -6.29 -14.28 -2.69
C PRO A 24 -5.13 -13.48 -2.09
N PHE A 25 -5.27 -12.16 -1.99
CA PHE A 25 -4.22 -11.26 -1.49
C PHE A 25 -3.82 -11.57 -0.06
N ASP A 26 -4.76 -11.90 0.83
CA ASP A 26 -4.44 -12.26 2.22
C ASP A 26 -3.55 -13.51 2.31
N PHE A 27 -3.81 -14.52 1.47
CA PHE A 27 -2.94 -15.68 1.31
C PHE A 27 -1.55 -15.28 0.80
N ARG A 28 -1.47 -14.43 -0.25
CA ARG A 28 -0.18 -13.97 -0.77
C ARG A 28 0.61 -13.18 0.29
N GLN A 29 -0.04 -12.34 1.09
CA GLN A 29 0.59 -11.62 2.20
C GLN A 29 1.14 -12.57 3.28
N PHE A 30 0.37 -13.60 3.64
CA PHE A 30 0.82 -14.65 4.56
C PHE A 30 2.06 -15.37 3.99
N MET A 31 2.01 -15.78 2.72
CA MET A 31 3.11 -16.46 2.05
C MET A 31 4.36 -15.58 1.97
N LEU A 32 4.23 -14.32 1.58
CA LEU A 32 5.34 -13.36 1.53
C LEU A 32 6.02 -13.25 2.90
N SER A 33 5.23 -13.08 3.96
CA SER A 33 5.73 -12.95 5.33
C SER A 33 6.46 -14.22 5.78
N SER A 34 5.86 -15.41 5.55
CA SER A 34 6.48 -16.71 5.87
C SER A 34 7.80 -16.90 5.12
N LYS A 35 7.84 -16.57 3.83
CA LYS A 35 9.02 -16.78 2.99
C LYS A 35 10.17 -15.83 3.32
N LEU A 36 9.87 -14.57 3.64
CA LEU A 36 10.90 -13.65 4.11
C LEU A 36 11.44 -14.02 5.50
N GLN A 37 10.61 -14.60 6.37
CA GLN A 37 11.06 -15.13 7.67
C GLN A 37 11.96 -16.36 7.52
N GLU A 38 11.61 -17.28 6.61
CA GLU A 38 12.43 -18.46 6.29
C GLU A 38 13.81 -18.09 5.70
N CYS A 39 13.91 -16.96 5.00
CA CYS A 39 15.14 -16.49 4.35
C CYS A 39 15.67 -15.19 4.97
N SER A 40 15.85 -15.15 6.28
CA SER A 40 16.20 -13.92 7.03
C SER A 40 17.45 -13.18 6.51
N GLU A 41 18.35 -13.85 5.80
CA GLU A 41 19.56 -13.28 5.19
C GLU A 41 19.23 -12.20 4.17
N VAL A 42 18.09 -12.29 3.48
CA VAL A 42 17.69 -11.28 2.47
C VAL A 42 17.35 -9.94 3.12
N SER A 43 17.09 -9.92 4.43
CA SER A 43 16.87 -8.69 5.19
C SER A 43 18.17 -7.95 5.54
N GLN A 44 19.33 -8.56 5.28
CA GLN A 44 20.65 -8.03 5.64
C GLN A 44 21.44 -7.59 4.40
N ALA A 45 22.04 -6.40 4.49
CA ALA A 45 22.95 -5.93 3.45
C ALA A 45 24.36 -6.51 3.71
N THR A 46 24.95 -7.11 2.69
CA THR A 46 26.33 -7.58 2.70
C THR A 46 27.14 -6.86 1.63
N LYS A 47 28.47 -7.07 1.61
CA LYS A 47 29.32 -6.53 0.53
C LYS A 47 28.93 -7.07 -0.85
N GLN A 48 28.51 -8.34 -0.92
CA GLN A 48 28.10 -9.00 -2.16
C GLN A 48 26.65 -8.68 -2.54
N TYR A 49 25.77 -8.56 -1.56
CA TYR A 49 24.34 -8.28 -1.73
C TYR A 49 24.00 -6.98 -0.98
N PRO A 50 24.18 -5.81 -1.62
CA PRO A 50 24.03 -4.53 -0.95
C PRO A 50 22.57 -4.09 -0.74
N TYR A 51 21.61 -4.83 -1.31
CA TYR A 51 20.18 -4.55 -1.23
C TYR A 51 19.49 -5.52 -0.28
N ARG A 52 18.56 -4.97 0.51
CA ARG A 52 17.76 -5.72 1.48
C ARG A 52 16.33 -5.86 0.99
N PHE A 53 15.68 -6.94 1.36
CA PHE A 53 14.27 -7.18 1.11
C PHE A 53 13.56 -7.24 2.47
N LEU A 54 12.63 -6.31 2.69
CA LEU A 54 11.84 -6.23 3.92
C LEU A 54 10.36 -6.29 3.57
N PRO A 55 9.50 -6.91 4.39
CA PRO A 55 8.06 -6.83 4.18
C PRO A 55 7.61 -5.37 4.33
N LEU A 56 6.70 -4.92 3.47
CA LEU A 56 6.04 -3.63 3.68
C LEU A 56 5.10 -3.75 4.91
N PRO A 57 5.09 -2.78 5.84
CA PRO A 57 4.15 -2.80 6.96
C PRO A 57 2.69 -2.82 6.49
N CYS A 58 1.88 -3.71 7.06
CA CYS A 58 0.46 -3.82 6.76
C CYS A 58 -0.37 -4.00 8.05
N CYS A 59 -1.64 -3.59 8.01
CA CYS A 59 -2.60 -3.85 9.06
C CYS A 59 -3.97 -4.10 8.46
N LYS A 60 -4.90 -4.64 9.25
CA LYS A 60 -6.31 -4.67 8.85
C LYS A 60 -6.86 -3.25 8.83
N CYS A 61 -7.82 -3.00 7.95
CA CYS A 61 -8.51 -1.71 7.82
C CYS A 61 -9.52 -1.47 8.97
N GLU A 62 -9.09 -1.71 10.20
CA GLU A 62 -9.81 -1.33 11.41
C GLU A 62 -9.28 0.03 11.87
N ARG A 63 -10.17 0.97 12.22
CA ARG A 63 -9.80 2.34 12.58
C ARG A 63 -8.64 2.40 13.56
N ALA A 64 -8.74 1.68 14.68
CA ALA A 64 -7.74 1.69 15.73
C ALA A 64 -6.36 1.19 15.23
N LEU A 65 -6.33 0.19 14.35
CA LEU A 65 -5.08 -0.36 13.82
C LEU A 65 -4.44 0.60 12.80
N MET A 66 -5.24 1.26 11.98
CA MET A 66 -4.75 2.29 11.06
C MET A 66 -4.19 3.49 11.83
N GLU A 67 -4.92 3.99 12.84
CA GLU A 67 -4.44 5.08 13.71
C GLU A 67 -3.13 4.70 14.39
N GLU A 68 -3.02 3.46 14.90
CA GLU A 68 -1.80 2.96 15.53
C GLU A 68 -0.61 2.90 14.56
N MET A 69 -0.82 2.37 13.36
CA MET A 69 0.22 2.31 12.33
C MET A 69 0.72 3.72 11.97
N MET A 70 -0.20 4.66 11.75
CA MET A 70 0.14 6.04 11.41
C MET A 70 0.90 6.73 12.55
N ARG A 71 0.58 6.40 13.80
CA ARG A 71 1.27 6.91 15.00
C ARG A 71 2.65 6.30 15.20
N THR A 72 2.81 5.00 14.98
CA THR A 72 4.10 4.29 15.11
C THR A 72 5.11 4.83 14.10
N GLY A 73 4.65 5.16 12.89
CA GLY A 73 5.49 5.69 11.83
C GLY A 73 6.26 4.60 11.08
N PHE A 74 7.14 5.04 10.18
CA PHE A 74 7.82 4.19 9.22
C PHE A 74 9.30 4.56 9.14
N ASP A 75 10.14 3.57 8.86
CA ASP A 75 11.59 3.76 8.63
C ASP A 75 11.92 4.32 7.23
N PHE A 76 10.90 4.80 6.53
CA PHE A 76 10.95 5.35 5.19
C PHE A 76 9.97 6.53 5.05
N GLU A 77 10.15 7.33 4.02
CA GLU A 77 9.21 8.39 3.65
C GLU A 77 7.94 7.74 3.08
N LEU A 78 6.80 8.01 3.72
CA LEU A 78 5.53 7.44 3.32
C LEU A 78 4.98 8.22 2.12
N ASP A 79 4.92 7.57 0.95
CA ASP A 79 4.27 8.16 -0.22
C ASP A 79 2.74 8.09 -0.14
N GLY A 80 2.19 6.94 0.24
CA GLY A 80 0.75 6.73 0.32
C GLY A 80 0.39 5.38 0.93
N LEU A 81 -0.90 5.13 1.09
CA LEU A 81 -1.44 3.90 1.64
C LEU A 81 -2.20 3.15 0.55
N LEU A 82 -1.95 1.84 0.46
CA LEU A 82 -2.68 0.94 -0.42
C LEU A 82 -3.74 0.16 0.38
N TYR A 83 -4.93 0.03 -0.19
CA TYR A 83 -6.08 -0.64 0.40
C TYR A 83 -6.49 -1.81 -0.48
N TYR A 84 -6.13 -3.03 -0.08
CA TYR A 84 -6.45 -4.25 -0.81
C TYR A 84 -7.70 -4.91 -0.24
N HIS A 85 -8.62 -5.32 -1.11
CA HIS A 85 -9.64 -6.30 -0.74
C HIS A 85 -8.96 -7.65 -0.47
N SER A 86 -9.21 -8.28 0.69
CA SER A 86 -8.49 -9.51 1.10
C SER A 86 -8.57 -10.63 0.06
N GLY A 87 -9.74 -10.77 -0.58
CA GLY A 87 -10.01 -11.78 -1.61
C GLY A 87 -9.47 -11.49 -3.01
N VAL A 88 -8.76 -10.37 -3.25
CA VAL A 88 -8.36 -10.00 -4.62
C VAL A 88 -7.23 -10.88 -5.15
N VAL A 89 -7.43 -11.51 -6.31
CA VAL A 89 -6.37 -12.20 -7.05
C VAL A 89 -5.52 -11.20 -7.83
N TYR A 90 -4.27 -11.55 -8.13
CA TYR A 90 -3.41 -10.65 -8.88
C TYR A 90 -3.81 -10.63 -10.36
N GLU A 91 -4.09 -9.43 -10.87
CA GLU A 91 -4.25 -9.15 -12.29
C GLU A 91 -3.43 -7.91 -12.65
N ALA A 92 -2.74 -7.95 -13.80
CA ALA A 92 -1.97 -6.82 -14.26
C ALA A 92 -2.89 -5.66 -14.67
N GLY A 93 -2.59 -4.45 -14.18
CA GLY A 93 -3.32 -3.24 -14.52
C GLY A 93 -4.13 -2.66 -13.36
N GLN A 94 -5.06 -1.77 -13.68
CA GLN A 94 -5.87 -1.06 -12.70
C GLN A 94 -7.01 -1.96 -12.20
N SER A 95 -7.23 -1.99 -10.88
CA SER A 95 -8.28 -2.76 -10.24
C SER A 95 -9.02 -1.91 -9.20
N PRO A 96 -10.36 -1.87 -9.20
CA PRO A 96 -11.13 -1.17 -8.16
C PRO A 96 -11.03 -1.87 -6.80
N LEU A 97 -10.48 -3.10 -6.76
CA LEU A 97 -10.26 -3.86 -5.53
C LEU A 97 -8.95 -3.47 -4.82
N VAL A 98 -8.21 -2.49 -5.36
CA VAL A 98 -7.01 -1.90 -4.77
C VAL A 98 -7.13 -0.37 -4.81
N GLY A 99 -7.35 0.24 -3.65
CA GLY A 99 -7.40 1.68 -3.48
C GLY A 99 -6.03 2.26 -3.12
N TRP A 100 -5.83 3.56 -3.37
CA TRP A 100 -4.66 4.31 -2.95
C TRP A 100 -5.07 5.68 -2.42
N LEU A 101 -4.56 6.07 -1.25
CA LEU A 101 -4.80 7.39 -0.65
C LEU A 101 -3.50 7.99 -0.11
N LYS A 102 -3.42 9.32 -0.10
CA LYS A 102 -2.41 10.03 0.68
C LYS A 102 -2.77 10.02 2.17
N PRO A 103 -1.78 10.03 3.07
CA PRO A 103 -2.01 10.05 4.53
C PRO A 103 -2.97 11.12 5.02
N TRP A 104 -2.88 12.33 4.48
CA TRP A 104 -3.73 13.46 4.88
C TRP A 104 -5.20 13.33 4.48
N MET A 105 -5.55 12.39 3.60
CA MET A 105 -6.93 12.14 3.17
C MET A 105 -7.71 11.25 4.14
N LEU A 106 -7.02 10.51 5.01
CA LEU A 106 -7.60 9.52 5.91
C LEU A 106 -8.69 10.08 6.84
N PRO A 107 -8.53 11.28 7.45
CA PRO A 107 -9.59 11.87 8.27
C PRO A 107 -10.85 12.21 7.48
N GLU A 108 -10.72 12.68 6.24
CA GLU A 108 -11.87 13.07 5.40
C GLU A 108 -12.61 11.84 4.87
N ILE A 109 -11.90 10.86 4.31
CA ILE A 109 -12.51 9.72 3.60
C ILE A 109 -12.90 8.60 4.55
N LEU A 110 -12.04 8.27 5.51
CA LEU A 110 -12.18 7.08 6.37
C LEU A 110 -12.47 7.43 7.83
N ASN A 111 -12.44 8.73 8.17
CA ASN A 111 -12.55 9.23 9.54
C ASN A 111 -11.47 8.56 10.43
N VAL A 112 -10.24 8.47 9.92
CA VAL A 112 -9.07 7.92 10.63
C VAL A 112 -8.14 9.06 11.00
N THR A 113 -7.80 9.18 12.28
CA THR A 113 -6.89 10.24 12.75
C THR A 113 -5.45 9.96 12.32
N VAL A 114 -4.72 10.99 11.89
CA VAL A 114 -3.31 10.89 11.54
C VAL A 114 -2.48 11.97 12.25
N PRO A 115 -1.19 11.71 12.55
CA PRO A 115 -0.30 12.73 13.08
C PRO A 115 -0.21 14.00 12.22
N GLN A 116 -0.06 15.16 12.86
CA GLN A 116 -0.05 16.48 12.21
C GLN A 116 0.95 16.59 11.04
N LYS A 117 2.10 15.90 11.11
CA LYS A 117 3.10 15.89 10.04
C LYS A 117 2.51 15.48 8.69
N PHE A 118 1.56 14.54 8.69
CA PHE A 118 0.91 14.07 7.48
C PHE A 118 -0.10 15.09 6.95
N LEU A 119 -0.89 15.70 7.84
CA LEU A 119 -1.83 16.76 7.45
C LEU A 119 -1.14 17.93 6.74
N ASN A 120 0.09 18.26 7.18
CA ASN A 120 0.88 19.34 6.61
C ASN A 120 1.41 19.04 5.19
N GLU A 121 1.32 17.80 4.70
CA GLU A 121 1.68 17.45 3.33
C GLU A 121 0.68 17.99 2.30
N ASN A 122 -0.55 18.31 2.73
CA ASN A 122 -1.54 18.97 1.88
C ASN A 122 -1.25 20.48 1.77
N LEU A 123 -0.18 20.83 1.06
CA LEU A 123 0.29 22.22 0.91
C LEU A 123 -0.75 23.15 0.26
N LEU A 124 -1.63 22.60 -0.58
CA LEU A 124 -2.66 23.34 -1.29
C LEU A 124 -3.98 23.43 -0.53
N GLN A 125 -4.09 22.76 0.63
CA GLN A 125 -5.32 22.69 1.44
C GLN A 125 -6.56 22.29 0.64
N GLN A 126 -6.37 21.49 -0.40
CA GLN A 126 -7.45 21.00 -1.27
C GLN A 126 -8.20 19.85 -0.60
N SER A 127 -9.44 19.61 -1.02
CA SER A 127 -10.17 18.41 -0.56
C SER A 127 -9.56 17.14 -1.15
N SER A 128 -9.82 16.00 -0.51
CA SER A 128 -9.37 14.70 -1.00
C SER A 128 -9.91 14.43 -2.41
N GLN A 129 -11.18 14.76 -2.67
CA GLN A 129 -11.80 14.61 -3.99
C GLN A 129 -11.09 15.44 -5.07
N GLN A 130 -10.77 16.71 -4.78
CA GLN A 130 -10.07 17.59 -5.73
C GLN A 130 -8.70 17.02 -6.13
N PHE A 131 -7.94 16.52 -5.15
CA PHE A 131 -6.66 15.89 -5.43
C PHE A 131 -6.84 14.61 -6.25
N ILE A 132 -7.77 13.74 -5.87
CA ILE A 132 -8.00 12.45 -6.54
C ILE A 132 -8.37 12.69 -8.00
N ASP A 133 -9.25 13.64 -8.30
CA ASP A 133 -9.65 13.97 -9.67
C ASP A 133 -8.46 14.50 -10.48
N ALA A 134 -7.67 15.42 -9.92
CA ALA A 134 -6.47 15.94 -10.59
C ALA A 134 -5.42 14.84 -10.84
N PHE A 135 -5.17 13.99 -9.84
CA PHE A 135 -4.23 12.87 -9.90
C PHE A 135 -4.66 11.85 -10.97
N ASN A 136 -5.95 11.52 -11.00
CA ASN A 136 -6.52 10.58 -11.96
C ASN A 136 -6.39 11.08 -13.41
N VAL A 137 -6.64 12.38 -13.64
CA VAL A 137 -6.43 13.00 -14.96
C VAL A 137 -4.95 12.95 -15.36
N GLN A 138 -4.05 13.34 -14.45
CA GLN A 138 -2.61 13.37 -14.72
C GLN A 138 -2.04 11.98 -15.04
N HIS A 139 -2.56 10.94 -14.40
CA HIS A 139 -2.06 9.57 -14.53
C HIS A 139 -2.90 8.68 -15.45
N ASN A 140 -3.80 9.27 -16.25
CA ASN A 140 -4.66 8.54 -17.19
C ASN A 140 -5.41 7.36 -16.51
N HIS A 141 -5.95 7.61 -15.31
CA HIS A 141 -6.74 6.62 -14.58
C HIS A 141 -8.02 6.28 -15.38
N VAL A 142 -8.31 4.99 -15.50
CA VAL A 142 -9.49 4.47 -16.17
C VAL A 142 -10.42 3.88 -15.12
N SER A 143 -11.47 4.63 -14.78
CA SER A 143 -12.51 4.12 -13.88
C SER A 143 -13.20 2.91 -14.50
N LYS A 144 -13.21 1.79 -13.76
CA LYS A 144 -14.02 0.61 -14.08
C LYS A 144 -15.43 0.68 -13.46
N ILE A 145 -15.72 1.72 -12.68
CA ILE A 145 -17.04 1.95 -12.09
C ILE A 145 -17.88 2.79 -13.06
N ASN A 146 -19.03 2.23 -13.43
CA ASN A 146 -19.99 2.89 -14.32
C ASN A 146 -20.85 3.85 -13.47
N ARG A 147 -20.62 5.16 -13.57
CA ARG A 147 -21.33 6.21 -12.77
C ARG A 147 -22.85 6.22 -12.98
N ALA A 148 -23.37 5.50 -13.97
CA ALA A 148 -24.80 5.31 -14.17
C ALA A 148 -25.50 4.52 -13.04
N MET A 149 -24.74 3.81 -12.19
CA MET A 149 -25.28 3.00 -11.09
C MET A 149 -25.39 3.75 -9.74
N GLU A 150 -24.93 5.00 -9.66
CA GLU A 150 -24.99 5.82 -8.43
C GLU A 150 -26.31 6.64 -8.30
N ALA A 151 -27.24 6.46 -9.24
CA ALA A 151 -28.49 7.22 -9.32
C ALA A 151 -29.75 6.46 -8.83
N ASP A 152 -29.60 5.27 -8.23
CA ASP A 152 -30.68 4.48 -7.60
C ASP A 152 -30.50 4.36 -6.09
#